data_AF-A0A833UQ56-F1
#
_entry.id   AF-A0A833UQ56-F1
#
_cell.length_a   1.000
_cell.length_b   1.000
_cell.length_c   1.000
_cell.angle_alpha   90.00
_cell.angle_beta   90.00
_cell.angle_gamma   90.00
#
_symmetry.space_group_name_H-M   'P 1'
#
loop_
_entity.id
_entity.type
_entity.pdbx_description
1 polymer ?
#
loop_
_entity_poly.entity_id
_entity_poly.type
_entity_poly.pdbx_seq_one_letter_code
_entity_poly.pdbx_strand_id
1 'polypeptide(L)'
;MEKDQSEESKNQVDAFKQALMVLASPNSIGLSSNEDIHFSADKQISLSAGDSINLSTQKNFLAHAQNKISLFAAQEGARLYAAKGKVEIQAQGDGADLIARKGIQIISTEDRIEFIASKKIVLIADTTQIEISGTGVLPTTPGKFEGLCCIKDLKAKFS
;
A
#
# COMPACT_ATOMS: atom_id res chain seq x y z
N MET A 1 41.27 -44.56 23.92
CA MET A 1 40.47 -43.46 24.51
C MET A 1 39.59 -42.96 23.40
N GLU A 2 38.34 -43.42 23.42
CA GLU A 2 37.38 -43.37 22.32
C GLU A 2 36.20 -42.54 22.81
N LYS A 3 36.27 -41.23 22.53
CA LYS A 3 35.21 -40.22 22.64
C LYS A 3 35.64 -39.21 21.57
N ASP A 4 34.94 -39.04 20.46
CA ASP A 4 33.88 -38.03 20.45
C ASP A 4 32.87 -38.16 19.29
N GLN A 5 32.54 -39.37 18.84
CA GLN A 5 31.47 -39.56 17.83
C GLN A 5 30.04 -39.44 18.40
N SER A 6 29.87 -39.13 19.70
CA SER A 6 28.56 -39.14 20.35
C SER A 6 27.85 -37.79 20.44
N GLU A 7 28.53 -36.66 20.21
CA GLU A 7 27.90 -35.33 20.32
C GLU A 7 27.37 -34.81 18.97
N GLU A 8 28.08 -35.06 17.87
CA GLU A 8 27.62 -34.66 16.52
C GLU A 8 26.39 -35.47 16.09
N SER A 9 26.30 -36.75 16.48
CA SER A 9 25.12 -37.59 16.24
C SER A 9 23.91 -37.21 17.09
N LYS A 10 24.10 -36.67 18.31
CA LYS A 10 22.98 -36.30 19.19
C LYS A 10 22.26 -35.03 18.70
N ASN A 11 23.00 -34.05 18.20
CA ASN A 11 22.38 -32.86 17.57
C ASN A 11 21.65 -33.20 16.26
N GLN A 12 22.13 -34.19 15.51
CA GLN A 12 21.43 -34.68 14.33
C GLN A 12 20.15 -35.44 14.71
N VAL A 13 20.18 -36.29 15.74
CA VAL A 13 19.02 -37.11 16.15
C VAL A 13 17.87 -36.30 16.75
N ASP A 14 18.13 -35.17 17.43
CA ASP A 14 17.06 -34.29 17.90
C ASP A 14 16.43 -33.45 16.76
N ALA A 15 17.18 -33.19 15.68
CA ALA A 15 16.63 -32.57 14.46
C ALA A 15 15.71 -33.52 13.66
N PHE A 16 15.89 -34.84 13.79
CA PHE A 16 15.06 -35.86 13.13
C PHE A 16 13.77 -36.23 13.90
N LYS A 17 13.48 -35.60 15.04
CA LYS A 17 12.19 -35.80 15.76
C LYS A 17 11.00 -35.12 15.08
N GLN A 18 11.23 -34.32 14.05
CA GLN A 18 10.21 -33.69 13.22
C GLN A 18 10.38 -34.18 11.78
N ALA A 19 9.30 -34.62 11.13
CA ALA A 19 9.33 -35.03 9.73
C ALA A 19 9.60 -33.80 8.83
N LEU A 20 10.87 -33.56 8.54
CA LEU A 20 11.35 -32.42 7.74
C LEU A 20 11.75 -32.88 6.35
N MET A 21 11.31 -32.15 5.33
CA MET A 21 11.75 -32.31 3.94
C MET A 21 12.48 -31.05 3.49
N VAL A 22 13.68 -31.20 2.92
CA VAL A 22 14.48 -30.09 2.37
C VAL A 22 14.75 -30.36 0.89
N LEU A 23 14.41 -29.39 0.04
CA LEU A 23 14.70 -29.38 -1.39
C LEU A 23 15.78 -28.33 -1.66
N ALA A 24 16.98 -28.76 -2.04
CA ALA A 24 18.11 -27.88 -2.31
C ALA A 24 18.87 -28.32 -3.57
N SER A 25 19.39 -27.35 -4.32
CA SER A 25 20.19 -27.56 -5.53
C SER A 25 21.24 -26.46 -5.63
N PRO A 26 22.49 -26.77 -6.03
CA PRO A 26 23.56 -25.77 -6.15
C PRO A 26 23.31 -24.75 -7.25
N ASN A 27 22.47 -25.07 -8.25
CA ASN A 27 22.25 -24.21 -9.41
C ASN A 27 20.80 -23.70 -9.48
N SER A 28 19.80 -24.59 -9.52
CA SER A 28 18.39 -24.18 -9.65
C SER A 28 17.40 -25.29 -9.27
N ILE A 29 16.17 -24.87 -8.96
CA ILE A 29 14.99 -25.72 -8.75
C ILE A 29 13.89 -25.20 -9.67
N GLY A 30 13.25 -26.08 -10.43
CA GLY A 30 12.10 -25.78 -11.27
C GLY A 30 10.87 -26.52 -10.79
N LEU A 31 9.74 -25.83 -10.68
CA LEU A 31 8.43 -26.38 -10.34
C LEU A 31 7.45 -25.97 -11.44
N SER A 32 6.78 -26.94 -12.07
CA SER A 32 5.84 -26.68 -13.17
C SER A 32 4.73 -27.73 -13.18
N SER A 33 3.53 -27.31 -13.60
CA SER A 33 2.35 -28.15 -13.80
C SER A 33 1.60 -27.65 -15.04
N ASN A 34 0.93 -28.56 -15.76
CA ASN A 34 0.02 -28.16 -16.84
C ASN A 34 -1.32 -27.64 -16.30
N GLU A 35 -1.62 -27.95 -15.04
CA GLU A 35 -2.80 -27.49 -14.32
C GLU A 35 -2.33 -26.65 -13.12
N ASP A 36 -2.72 -27.03 -11.89
CA ASP A 36 -2.54 -26.19 -10.72
C ASP A 36 -1.29 -26.54 -9.90
N ILE A 37 -0.79 -25.53 -9.19
CA ILE A 37 0.20 -25.65 -8.11
C ILE A 37 -0.40 -25.01 -6.86
N HIS A 38 -0.51 -25.77 -5.77
CA HIS A 38 -1.02 -25.28 -4.49
C HIS A 38 0.08 -25.22 -3.44
N PHE A 39 0.22 -24.07 -2.79
CA PHE A 39 1.04 -23.91 -1.59
C PHE A 39 0.11 -23.70 -0.39
N SER A 40 0.21 -24.56 0.62
CA SER A 40 -0.62 -24.52 1.83
C SER A 40 0.24 -24.81 3.04
N ALA A 41 0.03 -24.04 4.12
CA ALA A 41 0.65 -24.27 5.41
C ALA A 41 -0.28 -23.78 6.53
N ASP A 42 -0.39 -24.54 7.62
CA ASP A 42 -1.22 -24.18 8.79
C ASP A 42 -0.71 -22.96 9.55
N LYS A 43 0.57 -22.59 9.34
CA LYS A 43 1.23 -21.50 10.06
C LYS A 43 1.64 -20.37 9.11
N GLN A 44 2.72 -20.57 8.35
CA GLN A 44 3.31 -19.51 7.54
C GLN A 44 3.95 -20.06 6.27
N ILE A 45 3.92 -19.24 5.22
CA ILE A 45 4.70 -19.41 4.00
C ILE A 45 5.63 -18.21 3.89
N SER A 46 6.93 -18.46 3.77
CA SER A 46 7.95 -17.42 3.64
C SER A 46 8.64 -17.56 2.29
N LEU A 47 8.64 -16.47 1.52
CA LEU A 47 9.34 -16.37 0.23
C LEU A 47 10.41 -15.28 0.35
N SER A 48 11.66 -15.64 0.09
CA SER A 48 12.81 -14.74 0.21
C SER A 48 13.74 -14.99 -0.97
N ALA A 49 14.25 -13.91 -1.56
CA ALA A 49 15.26 -13.97 -2.62
C ALA A 49 16.36 -12.94 -2.32
N GLY A 50 17.60 -13.27 -2.68
CA GLY A 50 18.75 -12.35 -2.51
C GLY A 50 18.78 -11.21 -3.54
N ASP A 51 18.14 -11.42 -4.69
CA ASP A 51 18.07 -10.43 -5.78
C ASP A 51 16.62 -9.97 -5.99
N SER A 52 15.76 -10.80 -6.59
CA SER A 52 14.40 -10.41 -6.96
C SER A 52 13.38 -11.54 -6.83
N ILE A 53 12.11 -11.16 -6.58
CA ILE A 53 10.94 -12.04 -6.66
C ILE A 53 10.06 -11.52 -7.80
N ASN A 54 9.87 -12.33 -8.84
CA ASN A 54 9.04 -11.98 -9.99
C ASN A 54 7.75 -12.80 -9.95
N LEU A 55 6.61 -12.10 -9.86
CA LEU A 55 5.28 -12.70 -9.91
C LEU A 55 4.54 -12.17 -11.13
N SER A 56 4.10 -13.07 -12.01
CA SER A 56 3.37 -12.71 -13.23
C SER A 56 2.20 -13.66 -13.45
N THR A 57 1.14 -13.13 -14.06
CA THR A 57 -0.11 -13.85 -14.37
C THR A 57 -0.67 -13.31 -15.68
N GLN A 58 -1.35 -14.18 -16.44
CA GLN A 58 -2.00 -13.77 -17.68
C GLN A 58 -3.41 -13.21 -17.47
N LYS A 59 -4.07 -13.58 -16.36
CA LYS A 59 -5.46 -13.21 -16.09
C LYS A 59 -5.56 -12.32 -14.86
N ASN A 60 -5.45 -12.92 -13.67
CA ASN A 60 -5.75 -12.25 -12.42
C ASN A 60 -4.66 -12.51 -11.39
N PHE A 61 -4.36 -11.49 -10.58
CA PHE A 61 -3.60 -11.62 -9.34
C PHE A 61 -4.54 -11.28 -8.18
N LEU A 62 -4.82 -12.27 -7.32
CA LEU A 62 -5.75 -12.13 -6.20
C LEU A 62 -4.97 -12.31 -4.90
N ALA A 63 -4.99 -11.29 -4.06
CA ALA A 63 -4.38 -11.33 -2.74
C ALA A 63 -5.41 -10.92 -1.69
N HIS A 64 -5.58 -11.76 -0.68
CA HIS A 64 -6.49 -11.51 0.43
C HIS A 64 -5.81 -11.87 1.74
N ALA A 65 -6.02 -11.05 2.77
CA ALA A 65 -5.55 -11.30 4.12
C ALA A 65 -6.67 -10.93 5.10
N GLN A 66 -6.85 -11.76 6.13
CA GLN A 66 -7.84 -11.51 7.17
C GLN A 66 -7.48 -10.30 8.03
N ASN A 67 -6.19 -10.14 8.35
CA ASN A 67 -5.72 -9.15 9.33
C ASN A 67 -5.09 -7.91 8.67
N LYS A 68 -4.03 -8.09 7.87
CA LYS A 68 -3.27 -6.96 7.30
C LYS A 68 -2.53 -7.35 6.03
N ILE A 69 -2.44 -6.40 5.09
CA ILE A 69 -1.48 -6.38 3.98
C ILE A 69 -0.48 -5.23 4.23
N SER A 70 0.82 -5.49 4.08
CA SER A 70 1.87 -4.48 4.29
C SER A 70 2.92 -4.60 3.19
N LEU A 71 3.12 -3.52 2.44
CA LEU A 71 4.09 -3.42 1.35
C LEU A 71 5.08 -2.30 1.68
N PHE A 72 6.37 -2.59 1.58
CA PHE A 72 7.43 -1.64 1.92
C PHE A 72 8.57 -1.74 0.92
N ALA A 73 9.00 -0.59 0.41
CA ALA A 73 10.15 -0.46 -0.48
C ALA A 73 11.12 0.57 0.11
N ALA A 74 12.38 0.18 0.31
CA ALA A 74 13.35 0.99 1.05
C ALA A 74 14.08 2.02 0.19
N GLN A 75 14.28 1.75 -1.10
CA GLN A 75 15.16 2.54 -1.96
C GLN A 75 14.43 3.17 -3.15
N GLU A 76 13.82 2.36 -4.02
CA GLU A 76 13.27 2.83 -5.31
C GLU A 76 11.76 3.10 -5.29
N GLY A 77 11.13 2.99 -4.12
CA GLY A 77 9.69 3.25 -3.94
C GLY A 77 8.78 2.16 -4.52
N ALA A 78 7.50 2.50 -4.68
CA ALA A 78 6.47 1.59 -5.17
C ALA A 78 5.73 2.22 -6.35
N ARG A 79 5.29 1.39 -7.29
CA ARG A 79 4.54 1.81 -8.47
C ARG A 79 3.35 0.89 -8.67
N LEU A 80 2.18 1.47 -8.90
CA LEU A 80 0.94 0.76 -9.20
C LEU A 80 0.39 1.34 -10.50
N TYR A 81 0.29 0.50 -11.53
CA TYR A 81 -0.14 0.91 -12.86
C TYR A 81 -1.32 0.05 -13.32
N ALA A 82 -2.34 0.70 -13.86
CA ALA A 82 -3.41 0.05 -14.61
C ALA A 82 -3.41 0.63 -16.03
N ALA A 83 -3.08 -0.18 -17.03
CA ALA A 83 -3.07 0.27 -18.43
C ALA A 83 -4.48 0.51 -18.98
N LYS A 84 -5.44 -0.29 -18.50
CA LYS A 84 -6.87 -0.18 -18.78
C LYS A 84 -7.65 -0.58 -17.53
N GLY A 85 -8.85 -0.02 -17.39
CA GLY A 85 -9.70 -0.25 -16.23
C GLY A 85 -9.42 0.71 -15.07
N LYS A 86 -10.34 0.72 -14.11
CA LYS A 86 -10.34 1.63 -12.97
C LYS A 86 -9.41 1.11 -11.87
N VAL A 87 -8.64 2.01 -11.26
CA VAL A 87 -7.97 1.76 -9.96
C VAL A 87 -8.91 2.23 -8.85
N GLU A 88 -9.15 1.35 -7.88
CA GLU A 88 -10.05 1.61 -6.77
C GLU A 88 -9.34 1.34 -5.45
N ILE A 89 -9.35 2.33 -4.55
CA ILE A 89 -8.79 2.25 -3.20
C ILE A 89 -9.91 2.66 -2.25
N GLN A 90 -10.28 1.78 -1.32
CA GLN A 90 -11.40 2.00 -0.40
C GLN A 90 -11.05 1.51 1.00
N ALA A 91 -11.37 2.34 1.99
CA ALA A 91 -11.41 1.97 3.39
C ALA A 91 -12.88 1.97 3.83
N GLN A 92 -13.51 0.80 3.82
CA GLN A 92 -14.96 0.66 4.04
C GLN A 92 -15.38 0.78 5.51
N GLY A 93 -14.48 0.43 6.43
CA GLY A 93 -14.73 0.44 7.87
C GLY A 93 -13.92 1.48 8.65
N ASP A 94 -13.01 2.21 8.01
CA ASP A 94 -12.08 3.14 8.67
C ASP A 94 -11.59 4.24 7.71
N GLY A 95 -10.68 5.11 8.17
CA GLY A 95 -10.07 6.17 7.38
C GLY A 95 -9.01 5.70 6.38
N ALA A 96 -8.61 6.61 5.50
CA ALA A 96 -7.50 6.42 4.57
C ALA A 96 -6.57 7.64 4.62
N ASP A 97 -5.28 7.40 4.82
CA ASP A 97 -4.26 8.44 4.87
C ASP A 97 -3.36 8.40 3.63
N LEU A 98 -3.14 9.56 3.02
CA LEU A 98 -2.19 9.77 1.93
C LEU A 98 -1.17 10.81 2.37
N ILE A 99 0.02 10.34 2.76
CA ILE A 99 1.05 11.18 3.39
C ILE A 99 2.33 11.11 2.55
N ALA A 100 2.87 12.28 2.21
CA ALA A 100 4.18 12.40 1.56
C ALA A 100 5.01 13.49 2.24
N ARG A 101 6.33 13.27 2.34
CA ARG A 101 7.26 14.28 2.90
C ARG A 101 7.49 15.47 1.98
N LYS A 102 7.30 15.29 0.67
CA LYS A 102 7.47 16.33 -0.34
C LYS A 102 6.10 16.80 -0.82
N GLY A 103 5.73 16.47 -2.05
CA GLY A 103 4.43 16.82 -2.62
C GLY A 103 3.56 15.60 -2.87
N ILE A 104 2.26 15.84 -2.95
CA ILE A 104 1.25 14.93 -3.50
C ILE A 104 0.68 15.63 -4.74
N GLN A 105 0.58 14.90 -5.85
CA GLN A 105 -0.05 15.38 -7.07
C GLN A 105 -1.23 14.48 -7.41
N ILE A 106 -2.41 15.08 -7.59
CA ILE A 106 -3.62 14.43 -8.07
C ILE A 106 -3.97 15.13 -9.37
N ILE A 107 -3.91 14.41 -10.49
CA ILE A 107 -4.04 14.97 -11.84
C ILE A 107 -5.03 14.11 -12.62
N SER A 108 -6.06 14.74 -13.17
CA SER A 108 -6.90 14.18 -14.22
C SER A 108 -6.50 14.83 -15.54
N THR A 109 -6.15 14.03 -16.54
CA THR A 109 -5.65 14.53 -17.83
C THR A 109 -6.75 14.85 -18.84
N GLU A 110 -7.91 14.22 -18.70
CA GLU A 110 -8.98 14.28 -19.71
C GLU A 110 -10.34 14.72 -19.15
N ASP A 111 -10.58 14.53 -17.85
CA ASP A 111 -11.86 14.86 -17.22
C ASP A 111 -11.61 15.62 -15.89
N ARG A 112 -12.30 15.28 -14.80
CA ARG A 112 -12.35 16.05 -13.55
C ARG A 112 -11.80 15.31 -12.33
N ILE A 113 -11.50 16.07 -11.30
CA ILE A 113 -11.19 15.58 -9.94
C ILE A 113 -12.35 16.00 -9.03
N GLU A 114 -12.91 15.04 -8.29
CA GLU A 114 -14.00 15.29 -7.35
C GLU A 114 -13.56 14.93 -5.92
N PHE A 115 -13.79 15.85 -4.99
CA PHE A 115 -13.69 15.59 -3.55
C PHE A 115 -15.10 15.68 -2.98
N ILE A 116 -15.60 14.57 -2.44
CA ILE A 116 -16.95 14.48 -1.88
C ILE A 116 -16.82 14.07 -0.42
N ALA A 117 -17.39 14.87 0.47
CA ALA A 117 -17.45 14.57 1.90
C ALA A 117 -18.86 14.89 2.43
N SER A 118 -19.37 14.05 3.33
CA SER A 118 -20.69 14.26 3.95
C SER A 118 -20.70 15.34 5.02
N LYS A 119 -19.55 15.59 5.67
CA LYS A 119 -19.42 16.57 6.77
C LYS A 119 -18.72 17.84 6.31
N LYS A 120 -17.45 17.74 5.93
CA LYS A 120 -16.63 18.88 5.50
C LYS A 120 -15.39 18.48 4.71
N ILE A 121 -14.89 19.41 3.91
CA ILE A 121 -13.59 19.36 3.25
C ILE A 121 -12.77 20.55 3.78
N VAL A 122 -11.53 20.30 4.19
CA VAL A 122 -10.66 21.31 4.78
C VAL A 122 -9.33 21.30 4.04
N LEU A 123 -8.97 22.43 3.44
CA LEU A 123 -7.70 22.64 2.76
C LEU A 123 -6.89 23.63 3.60
N ILE A 124 -5.71 23.23 4.06
CA ILE A 124 -4.84 24.06 4.92
C ILE A 124 -3.50 24.21 4.23
N ALA A 125 -3.04 25.46 4.14
CA ALA A 125 -1.70 25.82 3.70
C ALA A 125 -1.14 26.85 4.68
N ASP A 126 -0.17 26.41 5.48
CA ASP A 126 0.43 27.22 6.56
C ASP A 126 -0.66 27.79 7.50
N THR A 127 -0.81 29.12 7.55
CA THR A 127 -1.80 29.82 8.38
C THR A 127 -3.12 30.12 7.64
N THR A 128 -3.25 29.68 6.40
CA THR A 128 -4.45 29.87 5.56
C THR A 128 -5.24 28.58 5.45
N GLN A 129 -6.57 28.69 5.60
CA GLN A 129 -7.50 27.57 5.51
C GLN A 129 -8.68 27.93 4.60
N ILE A 130 -9.14 26.95 3.84
CA ILE A 130 -10.44 26.96 3.17
C ILE A 130 -11.25 25.78 3.70
N GLU A 131 -12.37 26.07 4.34
CA GLU A 131 -13.33 25.06 4.77
C GLU A 131 -14.58 25.08 3.89
N ILE A 132 -15.00 23.90 3.42
CA ILE A 132 -16.24 23.68 2.68
C ILE A 132 -17.10 22.75 3.54
N SER A 133 -18.27 23.23 3.97
CA SER A 133 -19.19 22.46 4.80
C SER A 133 -20.65 22.82 4.48
N GLY A 134 -21.60 22.23 5.22
CA GLY A 134 -23.03 22.53 5.06
C GLY A 134 -23.41 24.00 5.31
N THR A 135 -22.54 24.79 5.95
CA THR A 135 -22.78 26.24 6.19
C THR A 135 -22.27 27.12 5.05
N GLY A 136 -21.49 26.58 4.10
CA GLY A 136 -20.94 27.31 2.96
C GLY A 136 -19.43 27.11 2.78
N VAL A 137 -18.79 28.07 2.12
CA VAL A 137 -17.33 28.11 1.91
C VAL A 137 -16.74 29.21 2.78
N LEU A 138 -15.87 28.86 3.72
CA LEU A 138 -15.28 29.77 4.69
C LEU A 138 -13.75 29.85 4.51
N PRO A 139 -13.24 30.93 3.88
CA PRO A 139 -11.80 31.20 3.83
C PRO A 139 -11.34 31.91 5.10
N THR A 140 -10.32 31.37 5.77
CA THR A 140 -9.67 31.98 6.94
C THR A 140 -8.21 32.23 6.60
N THR A 141 -7.77 33.48 6.58
CA THR A 141 -6.37 33.84 6.34
C THR A 141 -5.98 35.09 7.13
N PRO A 142 -4.78 35.14 7.73
CA PRO A 142 -4.25 36.37 8.32
C PRO A 142 -3.79 37.39 7.26
N GLY A 143 -3.64 36.96 5.99
CA GLY A 143 -3.18 37.77 4.88
C GLY A 143 -4.30 38.39 4.05
N LYS A 144 -3.94 38.85 2.84
CA LYS A 144 -4.92 39.34 1.86
C LYS A 144 -5.61 38.17 1.16
N PHE A 145 -6.94 38.25 1.06
CA PHE A 145 -7.73 37.40 0.18
C PHE A 145 -8.14 38.21 -1.06
N GLU A 146 -7.54 37.91 -2.22
CA GLU A 146 -7.84 38.58 -3.49
C GLU A 146 -8.75 37.70 -4.35
N GLY A 147 -10.03 38.06 -4.40
CA GLY A 147 -10.99 37.48 -5.33
C GLY A 147 -11.21 38.43 -6.52
N LEU A 148 -10.97 37.95 -7.74
CA LEU A 148 -11.38 38.66 -8.95
C LEU A 148 -12.91 38.63 -9.04
N CYS A 149 -13.57 39.66 -8.52
CA CYS A 149 -15.01 39.78 -8.59
C CYS A 149 -15.43 40.38 -9.94
N CYS A 150 -16.18 39.63 -10.74
CA CYS A 150 -17.02 40.16 -11.81
C CYS A 150 -18.50 40.08 -11.40
N ILE A 151 -18.92 40.80 -10.35
CA ILE A 151 -20.34 41.10 -10.08
C ILE A 151 -20.41 42.40 -9.26
N LYS A 152 -21.28 43.31 -9.71
CA LYS A 152 -21.39 44.72 -9.27
C LYS A 152 -22.02 44.96 -7.90
N ASP A 153 -22.46 43.96 -7.15
CA ASP A 153 -23.18 44.21 -5.88
C ASP A 153 -22.92 43.11 -4.84
N LEU A 154 -21.72 43.07 -4.28
CA LEU A 154 -21.45 42.29 -3.07
C LEU A 154 -21.05 43.22 -1.92
N LYS A 155 -22.05 43.66 -1.15
CA LYS A 155 -21.85 44.27 0.17
C LYS A 155 -21.27 43.21 1.11
N ALA A 156 -19.95 43.12 1.13
CA ALA A 156 -19.22 42.34 2.10
C ALA A 156 -19.43 42.91 3.52
N LYS A 157 -20.29 42.27 4.31
CA LYS A 157 -20.24 42.34 5.78
C LYS A 157 -19.36 41.17 6.24
N PHE A 158 -18.07 41.43 6.34
CA PHE A 158 -17.20 40.68 7.25
C PHE A 158 -17.28 41.42 8.58
N SER A 159 -17.88 40.79 9.58
CA SER A 159 -17.92 41.26 10.98
C SER A 159 -17.18 40.29 11.87
#